data_AF-Q5DAH9-F1
#
_entry.id   AF-Q5DAH9-F1
#
_cell.length_a   1.000
_cell.length_b   1.000
_cell.length_c   1.000
_cell.angle_alpha   90.00
_cell.angle_beta   90.00
_cell.angle_gamma   90.00
#
_symmetry.space_group_name_H-M   'P 1'
#
loop_
_entity.id
_entity.type
_entity.pdbx_description
1 polymer ?
#
loop_
_entity_poly.entity_id
_entity_poly.type
_entity_poly.pdbx_seq_one_letter_code
_entity_poly.pdbx_strand_id
1 'polypeptide(L)'
;MKEDSSRRICVQLLQTLNILFENMTNQTAIYYLLSNNHTNAIITHRFDFTDEEVVAYCISFLKILSFRLNINTISFFYIESRREFDLYVEAIKLFAHPESMVRIAVRTITLNVHKVKATV
;
A
#
# COMPACT_ATOMS: atom_id res chain seq x y z
N MET A 1 -14.73 24.27 -4.97
CA MET A 1 -15.04 23.96 -3.55
C MET A 1 -15.19 22.46 -3.26
N LYS A 2 -15.93 21.67 -4.06
CA LYS A 2 -16.07 20.22 -3.83
C LYS A 2 -14.76 19.43 -4.01
N GLU A 3 -14.00 19.67 -5.08
CA GLU A 3 -12.74 18.96 -5.34
C GLU A 3 -11.69 19.16 -4.24
N ASP A 4 -11.52 20.38 -3.75
CA ASP A 4 -10.56 20.69 -2.68
C ASP A 4 -10.92 20.00 -1.35
N SER A 5 -12.22 19.86 -1.05
CA SER A 5 -12.68 19.13 0.12
C SER A 5 -12.43 17.62 -0.01
N SER A 6 -12.69 17.05 -1.18
CA SER A 6 -12.44 15.62 -1.46
C SER A 6 -10.95 15.29 -1.41
N ARG A 7 -10.09 16.14 -2.00
CA ARG A 7 -8.63 16.01 -1.95
C ARG A 7 -8.13 16.02 -0.50
N ARG A 8 -8.57 17.00 0.30
CA ARG A 8 -8.21 17.11 1.72
C ARG A 8 -8.59 15.87 2.52
N ILE A 9 -9.79 15.33 2.29
CA ILE A 9 -10.23 14.09 2.96
C ILE A 9 -9.34 12.91 2.54
N CYS A 10 -9.02 12.77 1.25
CA CYS A 10 -8.17 11.71 0.74
C CYS A 10 -6.77 11.74 1.37
N VAL A 11 -6.12 12.90 1.35
CA VAL A 11 -4.79 13.12 1.96
C VAL A 11 -4.83 12.79 3.45
N GLN A 12 -5.81 13.32 4.18
CA GLN A 12 -5.93 13.08 5.62
C GLN A 12 -6.15 11.59 5.93
N LEU A 13 -6.97 10.91 5.14
CA LEU A 13 -7.26 9.49 5.32
C LEU A 13 -6.00 8.65 5.10
N LEU A 14 -5.27 8.87 3.99
CA LEU A 14 -4.02 8.16 3.71
C LEU A 14 -2.96 8.43 4.78
N GLN A 15 -2.80 9.69 5.20
CA GLN A 15 -1.89 10.05 6.28
C GLN A 15 -2.24 9.34 7.59
N THR A 16 -3.52 9.33 7.96
CA THR A 16 -3.99 8.68 9.20
C THR A 16 -3.77 7.17 9.14
N LEU A 17 -4.03 6.53 8.00
CA LEU A 17 -3.76 5.11 7.80
C LEU A 17 -2.27 4.79 7.88
N ASN A 18 -1.41 5.62 7.31
CA ASN A 18 0.05 5.45 7.41
C ASN A 18 0.49 5.45 8.87
N ILE A 19 0.09 6.46 9.63
CA ILE A 19 0.41 6.56 11.06
C ILE A 19 -0.13 5.34 11.82
N LEU A 20 -1.37 4.93 11.55
CA LEU A 20 -2.00 3.78 12.19
C LEU A 20 -1.19 2.50 11.93
N PHE A 21 -0.94 2.15 10.67
CA PHE A 21 -0.23 0.92 10.29
C PHE A 21 1.24 0.92 10.68
N GLU A 22 1.90 2.08 10.71
CA GLU A 22 3.28 2.20 11.17
C GLU A 22 3.40 1.94 12.68
N ASN A 23 2.49 2.50 13.47
CA ASN A 23 2.53 2.42 14.94
C ASN A 23 1.90 1.14 15.51
N MET A 24 1.11 0.40 14.73
CA MET A 24 0.57 -0.88 15.20
C MET A 24 1.68 -1.92 15.40
N THR A 25 1.76 -2.46 16.62
CA THR A 25 2.70 -3.52 17.00
C THR A 25 2.02 -4.85 17.28
N ASN A 26 0.72 -4.84 17.59
CA ASN A 26 -0.05 -6.05 17.87
C ASN A 26 -0.29 -6.84 16.57
N GLN A 27 0.33 -8.01 16.48
CA GLN A 27 0.26 -8.87 15.29
C GLN A 27 -1.16 -9.34 14.99
N THR A 28 -1.96 -9.65 16.02
CA THR A 28 -3.36 -10.06 15.87
C THR A 28 -4.19 -8.93 15.27
N ALA A 29 -4.02 -7.69 15.75
CA ALA A 29 -4.72 -6.53 15.21
C ALA A 29 -4.34 -6.28 13.74
N ILE A 30 -3.04 -6.36 13.41
CA ILE A 30 -2.55 -6.23 12.02
C ILE A 30 -3.18 -7.32 11.15
N TYR A 31 -3.17 -8.56 11.61
CA TYR A 31 -3.74 -9.69 10.86
C TYR A 31 -5.22 -9.46 10.53
N TYR A 32 -6.03 -9.02 11.50
CA TYR A 32 -7.44 -8.72 11.28
C TYR A 32 -7.67 -7.55 10.30
N LEU A 33 -6.84 -6.52 10.34
CA LEU A 33 -6.97 -5.39 9.40
C LEU A 33 -6.59 -5.78 7.97
N LEU A 34 -5.60 -6.66 7.81
CA LEU A 34 -5.18 -7.14 6.50
C LEU A 34 -6.16 -8.16 5.90
N SER A 35 -6.74 -9.03 6.72
CA SER A 35 -7.61 -10.11 6.25
C SER A 35 -9.00 -9.65 5.77
N ASN A 36 -9.44 -8.45 6.17
CA ASN A 36 -10.82 -8.00 5.95
C ASN A 36 -11.06 -7.29 4.59
N ASN A 37 -10.21 -7.49 3.57
CA ASN A 37 -10.29 -6.90 2.22
C ASN A 37 -10.43 -5.36 2.10
N HIS A 38 -10.71 -4.62 3.17
CA HIS A 38 -10.77 -3.16 3.18
C HIS A 38 -9.42 -2.55 2.82
N THR A 39 -8.33 -3.16 3.29
CA THR A 39 -6.96 -2.77 2.89
C THR A 39 -6.77 -2.91 1.37
N ASN A 40 -7.24 -4.00 0.76
CA ASN A 40 -7.18 -4.19 -0.68
C ASN A 40 -8.05 -3.19 -1.45
N ALA A 41 -9.22 -2.83 -0.91
CA ALA A 41 -10.07 -1.79 -1.49
C ALA A 41 -9.39 -0.41 -1.49
N ILE A 42 -8.58 -0.10 -0.47
CA ILE A 42 -7.79 1.14 -0.43
C ILE A 42 -6.64 1.07 -1.43
N ILE A 43 -5.91 -0.05 -1.51
CA ILE A 43 -4.81 -0.25 -2.47
C ILE A 43 -5.29 -0.04 -3.91
N THR A 44 -6.41 -0.67 -4.27
CA THR A 44 -6.96 -0.64 -5.64
C THR A 44 -7.78 0.61 -5.95
N HIS A 45 -7.91 1.53 -4.99
CA HIS A 45 -8.60 2.78 -5.22
C HIS A 45 -7.87 3.63 -6.27
N ARG A 46 -8.64 4.24 -7.17
CA ARG A 46 -8.09 5.11 -8.23
C ARG A 46 -7.79 6.50 -7.67
N PHE A 47 -6.64 6.62 -7.02
CA PHE A 47 -6.13 7.92 -6.58
C PHE A 47 -5.76 8.81 -7.76
N ASP A 48 -5.85 10.12 -7.56
CA ASP A 48 -5.35 11.11 -8.51
C ASP A 48 -3.82 11.24 -8.38
N PHE A 49 -3.10 10.57 -9.27
CA PHE A 49 -1.63 10.62 -9.30
C PHE A 49 -1.06 11.87 -10.01
N THR A 50 -1.91 12.83 -10.39
CA THR A 50 -1.43 14.17 -10.77
C THR A 50 -1.11 15.02 -9.54
N ASP A 51 -1.67 14.68 -8.37
CA ASP A 51 -1.35 15.30 -7.08
C ASP A 51 -0.16 14.57 -6.43
N GLU A 52 1.01 15.23 -6.43
CA GLU A 52 2.25 14.69 -5.84
C GLU A 52 2.11 14.35 -4.34
N GLU A 53 1.28 15.07 -3.60
CA GLU A 53 1.02 14.82 -2.18
C GLU A 53 0.27 13.49 -2.01
N VAL A 54 -0.75 13.25 -2.83
CA VAL A 54 -1.50 11.99 -2.84
C VAL A 54 -0.61 10.82 -3.23
N VAL A 55 0.24 10.98 -4.25
CA VAL A 55 1.22 9.96 -4.65
C VAL A 55 2.16 9.62 -3.50
N ALA A 56 2.70 10.63 -2.82
CA ALA A 56 3.63 10.45 -1.70
C ALA A 56 3.00 9.66 -0.55
N TYR A 57 1.76 9.99 -0.16
CA TYR A 57 1.06 9.25 0.89
C TYR A 57 0.65 7.84 0.46
N CYS A 58 0.22 7.66 -0.80
CA CYS A 58 -0.13 6.36 -1.36
C CYS A 58 1.08 5.41 -1.41
N ILE A 59 2.21 5.84 -1.97
CA ILE A 59 3.40 4.97 -2.04
C ILE A 59 3.98 4.69 -0.64
N SER A 60 3.87 5.64 0.29
CA SER A 60 4.23 5.42 1.69
C SER A 60 3.34 4.35 2.33
N PHE A 61 2.03 4.38 2.07
CA PHE A 61 1.08 3.36 2.53
C PHE A 61 1.44 1.97 2.02
N LEU A 62 1.66 1.84 0.71
CA LEU A 62 2.08 0.56 0.10
C LEU A 62 3.40 0.06 0.69
N LYS A 63 4.35 0.97 0.94
CA LYS A 63 5.63 0.64 1.59
C LYS A 63 5.43 0.14 3.02
N ILE A 64 4.60 0.79 3.84
CA ILE A 64 4.27 0.36 5.20
C ILE A 64 3.64 -1.03 5.18
N LEU A 65 2.67 -1.27 4.30
CA LEU A 65 2.05 -2.59 4.14
C LEU A 65 3.06 -3.65 3.70
N SER A 66 4.00 -3.31 2.82
CA SER A 66 5.05 -4.24 2.37
C SER A 66 5.94 -4.73 3.53
N PHE A 67 6.15 -3.90 4.57
CA PHE A 67 6.88 -4.31 5.77
C PHE A 67 6.08 -5.27 6.68
N ARG A 68 4.76 -5.36 6.49
CA ARG A 68 3.89 -6.29 7.22
C ARG A 68 3.73 -7.65 6.51
N LEU A 69 4.34 -7.81 5.32
CA LEU A 69 4.33 -9.06 4.59
C LEU A 69 5.15 -10.14 5.30
N ASN A 70 4.54 -11.30 5.46
CA ASN A 70 5.17 -12.52 5.93
C ASN A 70 4.37 -13.72 5.40
N ILE A 71 4.81 -14.95 5.71
CA ILE A 71 4.19 -16.18 5.21
C ILE A 71 2.69 -16.29 5.53
N ASN A 72 2.23 -15.67 6.63
CA ASN A 72 0.83 -15.73 7.06
C ASN A 72 -0.04 -14.59 6.51
N THR A 73 0.55 -13.51 5.98
CA THR A 73 -0.18 -12.31 5.53
C THR A 73 -0.08 -12.07 4.03
N ILE A 74 0.90 -12.66 3.35
CA ILE A 74 1.13 -12.45 1.92
C ILE A 74 -0.08 -12.84 1.06
N SER A 75 -0.78 -13.91 1.42
CA SER A 75 -1.96 -14.39 0.69
C SER A 75 -3.12 -13.39 0.70
N PHE A 76 -3.19 -12.48 1.68
CA PHE A 76 -4.25 -11.48 1.73
C PHE A 76 -4.17 -10.43 0.63
N PHE A 77 -2.99 -10.23 0.04
CA PHE A 77 -2.79 -9.26 -1.04
C PHE A 77 -2.86 -9.90 -2.44
N TYR A 78 -3.09 -11.21 -2.51
CA TYR A 78 -3.23 -11.95 -3.76
C TYR A 78 -4.70 -12.21 -4.08
N ILE A 79 -5.16 -11.75 -5.23
CA ILE A 79 -6.51 -12.01 -5.73
C ILE A 79 -6.47 -13.16 -6.73
N GLU A 80 -6.95 -14.34 -6.31
CA GLU A 80 -6.94 -15.56 -7.11
C GLU A 80 -7.67 -15.41 -8.45
N SER A 81 -8.85 -14.75 -8.46
CA SER A 81 -9.66 -14.60 -9.68
C SER A 81 -8.99 -13.77 -10.77
N ARG A 82 -8.11 -12.83 -10.39
CA ARG A 82 -7.33 -12.00 -11.31
C ARG A 82 -5.91 -12.52 -11.52
N ARG A 83 -5.44 -13.41 -10.63
CA ARG A 83 -4.05 -13.85 -10.51
C ARG A 83 -3.09 -12.68 -10.32
N GLU A 84 -3.53 -11.71 -9.53
CA GLU A 84 -2.82 -10.45 -9.32
C GLU A 84 -2.48 -10.25 -7.84
N PHE A 85 -1.30 -9.69 -7.60
CA PHE A 85 -0.89 -9.25 -6.28
C PHE A 85 -1.00 -7.72 -6.22
N ASP A 86 -2.16 -7.23 -5.78
CA ASP A 86 -2.56 -5.82 -5.97
C ASP A 86 -1.56 -4.84 -5.35
N LEU A 87 -1.00 -5.14 -4.18
CA LEU A 87 0.01 -4.29 -3.53
C LEU A 87 1.24 -4.07 -4.42
N TYR A 88 1.70 -5.10 -5.13
CA TYR A 88 2.86 -5.00 -6.01
C TYR A 88 2.49 -4.38 -7.35
N VAL A 89 1.34 -4.78 -7.92
CA VAL A 89 0.81 -4.24 -9.18
C VAL A 89 0.64 -2.72 -9.09
N GLU A 90 0.08 -2.20 -8.00
CA GLU A 90 -0.07 -0.76 -7.82
C GLU A 90 1.27 -0.05 -7.61
N ALA A 91 2.19 -0.65 -6.85
CA ALA A 91 3.52 -0.07 -6.64
C ALA A 91 4.33 0.05 -7.93
N ILE A 92 4.33 -0.98 -8.79
CA ILE A 92 5.13 -0.96 -10.02
C ILE A 92 4.63 0.04 -11.06
N LYS A 93 3.38 0.52 -11.00
CA LYS A 93 2.91 1.61 -11.87
C LYS A 93 3.73 2.89 -11.67
N LEU A 94 4.35 3.07 -10.50
CA LEU A 94 5.15 4.23 -10.13
C LEU A 94 6.68 4.00 -10.30
N PHE A 95 7.12 2.91 -10.94
CA PHE A 95 8.54 2.56 -11.03
C PHE A 95 9.43 3.63 -11.71
N ALA A 96 8.87 4.34 -12.69
CA ALA A 96 9.54 5.39 -13.46
C ALA A 96 9.11 6.81 -13.06
N HIS A 97 8.53 6.98 -11.86
CA HIS A 97 8.11 8.29 -11.36
C HIS A 97 9.29 9.28 -11.33
N PRO A 98 9.11 10.58 -11.67
CA PRO A 98 10.20 11.56 -11.71
C PRO A 98 10.85 11.81 -10.34
N GLU A 99 10.08 11.73 -9.26
CA GLU A 99 10.57 11.89 -7.89
C GLU A 99 11.34 10.65 -7.41
N SER A 100 12.52 10.87 -6.80
CA SER A 100 13.46 9.80 -6.46
C SER A 100 13.00 8.97 -5.26
N MET A 101 12.42 9.60 -4.24
CA MET A 101 11.92 8.91 -3.04
C MET A 101 10.76 7.95 -3.39
N VAL A 102 9.89 8.30 -4.34
CA VAL A 102 8.86 7.40 -4.88
C VAL A 102 9.52 6.16 -5.49
N ARG A 103 10.53 6.34 -6.37
CA ARG A 103 11.25 5.19 -6.96
C ARG A 103 11.98 4.34 -5.92
N ILE A 104 12.54 4.96 -4.88
CA ILE A 104 13.16 4.24 -3.76
C ILE A 104 12.12 3.40 -3.03
N ALA A 105 10.95 3.97 -2.73
CA ALA A 105 9.86 3.26 -2.07
C ALA A 105 9.37 2.06 -2.91
N VAL A 106 9.20 2.23 -4.23
CA VAL A 106 8.86 1.12 -5.15
C VAL A 106 9.92 0.00 -5.06
N ARG A 107 11.22 0.33 -5.08
CA ARG A 107 12.28 -0.67 -4.94
C ARG A 107 12.24 -1.38 -3.58
N THR A 108 12.00 -0.65 -2.49
CA THR A 108 11.81 -1.24 -1.16
C THR A 108 10.63 -2.21 -1.14
N ILE A 109 9.50 -1.83 -1.73
CA ILE A 109 8.31 -2.70 -1.84
C ILE A 109 8.67 -3.97 -2.61
N THR A 110 9.31 -3.85 -3.79
CA THR A 110 9.80 -4.99 -4.57
C THR A 110 10.64 -5.94 -3.71
N LEU A 111 11.66 -5.40 -3.01
CA LEU A 111 12.53 -6.22 -2.17
C LEU A 111 11.77 -6.91 -1.03
N ASN A 112 10.82 -6.22 -0.39
CA ASN A 112 10.01 -6.79 0.69
C ASN A 112 9.10 -7.92 0.19
N VAL A 113 8.48 -7.76 -0.98
CA VAL A 113 7.63 -8.80 -1.59
C VAL A 113 8.46 -10.04 -1.90
N HIS A 114 9.60 -9.89 -2.58
CA HIS A 114 10.46 -11.02 -2.96
C HIS A 114 11.23 -11.64 -1.77
N LYS A 115 11.38 -10.93 -0.65
CA LYS A 115 12.01 -11.44 0.56
C LYS A 115 11.17 -12.51 1.25
N VAL A 116 9.85 -12.49 1.10
CA VAL A 116 8.98 -13.49 1.74
C VAL A 116 9.21 -14.84 1.08
N LYS A 117 9.95 -15.71 1.78
CA LYS A 117 10.13 -17.10 1.36
C LYS A 117 8.82 -17.84 1.65
N ALA A 118 7.98 -17.98 0.63
CA ALA A 118 6.96 -19.02 0.66
C ALA A 118 7.68 -20.36 0.54
N THR A 119 7.69 -21.15 1.61
CA THR A 119 8.05 -22.56 1.51
C THR A 119 6.95 -23.22 0.69
N VAL A 120 7.24 -23.47 -0.58
CA VAL A 120 6.45 -24.39 -1.41
C VAL A 120 6.72 -25.80 -0.95
#